data_AF-A0A9D2MF51-F1
#
_entry.id   AF-A0A9D2MF51-F1
#
_cell.length_a   1.000
_cell.length_b   1.000
_cell.length_c   1.000
_cell.angle_alpha   90.00
_cell.angle_beta   90.00
_cell.angle_gamma   90.00
#
_symmetry.space_group_name_H-M   'P 1'
#
loop_
_entity.id
_entity.type
_entity.pdbx_description
1 polymer ?
#
loop_
_entity_poly.entity_id
_entity_poly.type
_entity_poly.pdbx_seq_one_letter_code
_entity_poly.pdbx_strand_id
1 'polypeptide(L)' 'MTRLEDILARMQSGEVTLAESVKLYAEAAGLVEYCSRTLDKVSLQMDEIDLRLAGAGRDGENETVRGGAEEKP' A
#
# COMPACT_ATOMS: atom_id res chain seq x y z
N MET A 1 -7.70 6.02 10.74
CA MET A 1 -6.62 6.58 11.58
C MET A 1 -7.16 7.31 12.80
N THR A 2 -8.26 8.05 12.70
CA THR A 2 -8.91 8.82 13.78
C THR A 2 -9.04 8.07 15.11
N ARG A 3 -9.43 6.80 15.10
CA ARG A 3 -9.56 6.02 16.34
C ARG A 3 -8.26 5.88 17.13
N LEU A 4 -7.14 5.77 16.43
CA LEU A 4 -5.81 5.64 17.04
C LEU A 4 -5.36 6.97 17.66
N GLU A 5 -5.70 8.08 17.00
CA GLU A 5 -5.50 9.45 17.51
C GLU A 5 -6.35 9.70 18.76
N ASP A 6 -7.60 9.26 18.77
CA ASP A 6 -8.49 9.36 19.93
C ASP A 6 -7.95 8.56 21.14
N ILE A 7 -7.44 7.35 20.89
CA ILE A 7 -6.81 6.53 21.93
C ILE A 7 -5.61 7.26 22.51
N LEU A 8 -4.76 7.84 21.66
CA LEU A 8 -3.58 8.58 22.08
C LEU A 8 -3.96 9.81 22.93
N ALA A 9 -4.95 10.58 22.49
CA ALA A 9 -5.44 11.75 23.22
C ALA A 9 -5.99 11.38 24.61
N ARG A 10 -6.75 10.27 24.70
CA ARG A 10 -7.24 9.77 26.00
C ARG A 10 -6.09 9.33 26.91
N MET A 11 -5.11 8.58 26.40
CA MET A 11 -3.97 8.16 27.22
C MET A 11 -3.12 9.34 27.71
N GLN A 12 -3.07 10.44 26.96
CA GLN A 12 -2.35 11.66 27.32
C GLN A 12 -3.10 12.57 28.31
N SER A 13 -4.41 12.43 28.48
CA SER A 13 -5.19 13.31 29.36
C SER A 13 -4.93 13.05 30.86
N GLY A 14 -4.35 11.90 31.22
CA GLY A 14 -4.07 11.53 32.60
C GLY A 14 -5.31 11.11 33.42
N GLU A 15 -6.50 11.13 32.81
CA GLU A 15 -7.78 10.73 33.44
C GLU A 15 -8.07 9.23 33.31
N VAL A 16 -7.23 8.50 32.57
CA VAL A 16 -7.43 7.09 32.24
C VAL A 16 -6.84 6.21 33.34
N THR A 17 -7.66 5.31 33.90
CA THR A 17 -7.19 4.35 34.90
C THR A 17 -6.23 3.34 34.26
N LEU A 18 -5.37 2.69 35.06
CA LEU A 18 -4.44 1.68 34.55
C LEU A 18 -5.16 0.55 33.77
N ALA A 19 -6.31 0.09 34.28
CA ALA A 19 -7.09 -0.96 33.63
C ALA A 19 -7.64 -0.52 32.27
N GLU A 20 -8.03 0.74 32.13
CA GLU A 20 -8.47 1.31 30.85
C GLU A 20 -7.29 1.54 29.90
N SER A 21 -6.15 1.99 30.40
CA SER A 21 -4.92 2.16 29.61
C SER A 21 -4.46 0.84 28.98
N VAL A 22 -4.56 -0.28 29.70
CA VAL A 22 -4.23 -1.61 29.15
C VAL A 22 -5.18 -2.02 28.03
N LYS A 23 -6.49 -1.75 28.18
CA LYS A 23 -7.49 -2.03 27.14
C LYS A 23 -7.27 -1.19 25.90
N LEU A 24 -7.02 0.10 26.08
CA LEU A 24 -6.75 1.04 24.99
C LEU A 24 -5.45 0.68 24.25
N TYR A 25 -4.43 0.23 24.98
CA TYR A 25 -3.19 -0.24 24.36
C TYR A 25 -3.40 -1.49 23.51
N ALA A 26 -4.17 -2.47 24.00
CA ALA A 26 -4.52 -3.66 23.22
C ALA A 26 -5.29 -3.32 21.94
N GLU A 27 -6.24 -2.37 22.03
CA GLU A 27 -6.98 -1.86 20.87
C GLU A 27 -6.03 -1.15 19.88
N ALA A 28 -5.16 -0.27 20.38
CA ALA A 28 -4.19 0.45 19.56
C ALA A 28 -3.24 -0.51 18.83
N ALA A 29 -2.72 -1.55 19.52
CA ALA A 29 -1.85 -2.55 18.92
C ALA A 29 -2.55 -3.27 17.75
N GLY A 30 -3.81 -3.68 17.93
CA GLY A 30 -4.59 -4.29 16.86
C GLY A 30 -4.83 -3.35 15.67
N LEU A 31 -5.08 -2.06 15.94
CA LEU A 31 -5.25 -1.05 14.88
C LEU A 31 -3.94 -0.78 14.11
N VAL A 32 -2.80 -0.69 14.80
CA VAL A 32 -1.49 -0.53 14.14
C VAL A 32 -1.21 -1.73 13.23
N GLU A 33 -1.44 -2.94 13.73
CA GLU A 33 -1.22 -4.15 12.95
C GLU A 33 -2.12 -4.23 11.72
N TYR A 34 -3.41 -3.90 11.87
CA TYR A 34 -4.34 -3.80 10.75
C TYR A 34 -3.87 -2.80 9.68
N CYS A 35 -3.45 -1.60 10.11
CA CYS A 35 -2.94 -0.56 9.21
C CYS A 35 -1.69 -1.04 8.47
N SER A 36 -0.73 -1.65 9.17
CA SER A 36 0.49 -2.20 8.56
C SER A 36 0.17 -3.22 7.49
N ARG A 37 -0.65 -4.24 7.82
CA ARG A 37 -1.03 -5.29 6.87
C ARG A 37 -1.77 -4.74 5.65
N THR A 38 -2.61 -3.73 5.85
CA THR A 38 -3.34 -3.08 4.75
C THR A 38 -2.39 -2.33 3.84
N LEU A 39 -1.44 -1.56 4.40
CA LEU A 39 -0.42 -0.86 3.63
C LEU A 39 0.45 -1.83 2.84
N ASP A 40 0.93 -2.91 3.47
CA ASP A 40 1.73 -3.93 2.80
C ASP A 40 0.98 -4.53 1.59
N LYS A 41 -0.31 -4.84 1.78
CA LYS A 41 -1.16 -5.34 0.71
C LYS A 41 -1.29 -4.33 -0.43
N VAL A 42 -1.53 -3.07 -0.10
CA VAL A 42 -1.67 -1.99 -1.11
C VAL A 42 -0.35 -1.82 -1.88
N SER A 43 0.79 -1.81 -1.20
CA SER A 43 2.10 -1.75 -1.84
C SER A 43 2.30 -2.89 -2.84
N LEU A 44 2.00 -4.14 -2.46
CA LEU A 44 2.09 -5.28 -3.37
C LEU A 44 1.16 -5.14 -4.58
N GLN A 45 -0.05 -4.62 -4.37
CA GLN A 45 -0.98 -4.38 -5.48
C GLN A 45 -0.50 -3.28 -6.42
N MET A 46 0.20 -2.26 -5.91
CA MET A 46 0.82 -1.22 -6.74
C MET A 46 1.96 -1.81 -7.58
N ASP A 47 2.84 -2.61 -6.98
CA ASP A 47 3.92 -3.29 -7.70
C ASP A 47 3.36 -4.20 -8.82
N GLU A 48 2.26 -4.91 -8.55
CA GLU A 48 1.59 -5.74 -9.56
C GLU A 48 1.05 -4.90 -10.73
N ILE A 49 0.46 -3.73 -10.45
CA ILE A 49 -0.04 -2.82 -11.48
C ILE A 49 1.13 -2.31 -12.34
N ASP A 50 2.23 -1.89 -11.71
CA ASP A 50 3.41 -1.39 -12.41
C ASP A 50 4.02 -2.45 -13.32
N LEU A 51 4.12 -3.70 -12.86
CA LEU A 51 4.58 -4.83 -13.67
C LEU A 51 3.66 -5.10 -14.87
N ARG A 52 2.33 -5.04 -14.67
CA ARG A 52 1.35 -5.22 -15.76
C ARG A 52 1.46 -4.11 -16.80
N LEU A 53 1.62 -2.86 -16.38
CA LEU A 53 1.79 -1.71 -17.27
C LEU A 53 3.11 -1.80 -18.05
N ALA A 54 4.21 -2.18 -17.38
CA ALA A 54 5.50 -2.39 -18.03
C ALA A 54 5.48 -3.58 -19.01
N GLY A 55 4.74 -4.65 -18.69
CA GLY A 55 4.52 -5.78 -19.59
C GLY A 55 3.69 -5.42 -20.82
N ALA A 56 2.61 -4.67 -20.63
CA ALA A 56 1.74 -4.21 -21.72
C ALA A 56 2.45 -3.27 -22.70
N GLY A 57 3.47 -2.52 -22.25
CA GLY A 57 4.30 -1.69 -23.12
C GLY A 57 5.20 -2.48 -24.08
N ARG A 58 5.54 -3.73 -23.76
CA ARG A 58 6.45 -4.57 -24.58
C ARG A 58 5.75 -5.28 -25.73
N ASP A 59 4.44 -5.44 -25.65
CA ASP A 59 3.64 -6.04 -26.73
C ASP A 59 3.30 -5.02 -27.84
N GLY A 60 3.45 -3.71 -27.58
CA GLY A 60 3.16 -2.64 -28.54
C GLY A 60 4.33 -2.23 -29.47
N GLU A 61 5.57 -2.61 -29.15
CA GLU A 61 6.76 -2.18 -29.92
C GLU A 61 7.29 -3.22 -30.92
N ASN A 62 6.73 -4.44 -30.96
CA ASN A 62 7.21 -5.52 -31.84
C ASN A 62 6.44 -5.69 -33.16
N GLU A 63 5.63 -4.71 -33.59
CA GLU A 63 4.95 -4.73 -34.89
C GLU A 63 5.50 -3.72 -35.93
N THR A 64 6.34 -2.76 -35.54
CA THR A 64 6.81 -1.70 -36.46
C THR A 64 8.19 -1.95 -37.09
N VAL A 65 8.97 -2.94 -36.62
CA VAL A 65 10.33 -3.24 -37.12
C VAL A 65 10.34 -4.51 -37.99
N ARG A 66 9.46 -4.60 -38.99
CA ARG A 66 9.53 -5.70 -39.99
C ARG A 66 9.08 -5.32 -41.41
N GLY A 67 9.13 -4.04 -41.77
CA GLY A 67 8.80 -3.58 -43.12
C GLY A 67 9.74 -2.49 -43.60
N GLY A 68 10.95 -2.85 -44.03
CA GLY A 68 11.90 -1.86 -44.52
C GLY A 68 13.27 -2.43 -44.88
N ALA A 69 13.31 -3.61 -45.50
CA ALA A 69 14.49 -4.08 -46.21
C ALA A 69 14.07 -4.43 -47.64
N GLU A 70 14.85 -3.94 -48.60
CA GLU A 70 14.79 -4.20 -50.05
C GLU A 70 13.68 -3.38 -50.76
N GLU A 71 13.96 -2.57 -51.77
CA GLU A 71 14.67 -2.94 -53.00
C GLU A 71 15.21 -1.68 -53.72
N LYS A 72 16.46 -1.78 -54.18
CA LYS A 72 17.14 -0.86 -55.12
C LYS A 72 17.06 -1.52 -56.51
N PRO A 73 16.83 -0.76 -57.61
CA PRO A 73 17.95 -0.38 -58.48
C PRO A 73 18.01 1.12 -58.76
#